data_AF-A0A496HA85-F1
#
_entry.id   AF-A0A496HA85-F1
#
_cell.length_a   1.000
_cell.length_b   1.000
_cell.length_c   1.000
_cell.angle_alpha   90.00
_cell.angle_beta   90.00
_cell.angle_gamma   90.00
#
_symmetry.space_group_name_H-M   'P 1'
#
loop_
_entity.id
_entity.type
_entity.pdbx_description
1 polymer ?
#
loop_
_entity_poly.entity_id
_entity_poly.type
_entity_poly.pdbx_seq_one_letter_code
_entity_poly.pdbx_strand_id
1 'polypeptide(L)'
;MGSFFSLGKSSNDTQENSKDALKKEEELKKVQEVQEENTKLNRERTDLITEKENLTKDKENLTTDLSTAESQAEQTSQKLNELEQKHAPYQKLEKLYKVFLEVKDRLNFGFVATTHSAMDLIASVLSDSKYYVESLYNKAIQELSDRRSDKGEKLAELFDLLFEYVKDSKFERLKEPSAYDYSCKTLYLEQNSSQKIQRVVLRGYKHNDKVYHTIVDMGS
;
A
#
# COMPACT_ATOMS: atom_id res chain seq x y z
N MET A 1 117.93 64.39 -14.62
CA MET A 1 116.98 65.54 -14.63
C MET A 1 115.78 65.10 -15.46
N GLY A 2 114.53 65.16 -15.05
CA GLY A 2 113.87 65.65 -13.84
C GLY A 2 112.43 65.15 -13.89
N SER A 3 111.84 64.99 -12.71
CA SER A 3 110.41 64.72 -12.47
C SER A 3 109.53 65.87 -12.96
N PHE A 4 108.32 65.62 -13.50
CA PHE A 4 107.12 66.46 -13.30
C PHE A 4 105.81 65.68 -13.63
N PHE A 5 104.95 65.54 -12.61
CA PHE A 5 103.47 65.45 -12.52
C PHE A 5 102.59 64.99 -13.71
N SER A 6 101.56 64.17 -13.41
CA SER A 6 100.13 64.60 -13.44
C SER A 6 99.12 63.46 -13.18
N LEU A 7 97.95 63.88 -12.66
CA LEU A 7 96.78 63.08 -12.28
C LEU A 7 96.33 62.05 -13.32
N GLY A 8 96.05 60.82 -12.85
CA GLY A 8 95.24 59.84 -13.57
C GLY A 8 94.08 59.39 -12.69
N LYS A 9 92.86 59.84 -13.00
CA LYS A 9 91.62 59.19 -12.54
C LYS A 9 91.64 57.74 -13.05
N SER A 10 91.51 56.74 -12.19
CA SER A 10 91.02 55.43 -12.63
C SER A 10 89.56 55.30 -12.21
N SER A 11 88.70 55.27 -13.23
CA SER A 11 87.34 54.75 -13.16
C SER A 11 87.39 53.41 -12.45
N ASN A 12 86.79 53.31 -11.26
CA ASN A 12 86.56 52.00 -10.68
C ASN A 12 85.25 51.49 -11.28
N ASP A 13 85.36 50.91 -12.47
CA ASP A 13 84.31 50.12 -13.09
C ASP A 13 83.89 49.07 -12.05
N THR A 14 82.65 49.18 -11.59
CA THR A 14 82.02 48.14 -10.78
C THR A 14 81.83 46.94 -11.69
N GLN A 15 82.84 46.07 -11.72
CA GLN A 15 82.83 44.85 -12.48
C GLN A 15 81.88 43.88 -11.77
N GLU A 16 80.62 43.92 -12.18
CA GLU A 16 79.58 43.00 -11.71
C GLU A 16 80.01 41.58 -12.04
N ASN A 17 80.23 40.77 -11.00
CA ASN A 17 80.70 39.40 -11.13
C ASN A 17 79.63 38.53 -11.81
N SER A 18 79.99 37.87 -12.91
CA SER A 18 79.10 37.00 -13.72
C SER A 18 78.36 35.91 -12.91
N LYS A 19 78.87 35.51 -11.73
CA LYS A 19 78.19 34.59 -10.81
C LYS A 19 76.97 35.17 -10.08
N ASP A 20 76.94 36.48 -9.83
CA ASP A 20 75.82 37.14 -9.12
C ASP A 20 74.65 37.45 -10.07
N ALA A 21 74.95 37.73 -11.34
CA ALA A 21 73.93 37.88 -12.39
C ALA A 21 73.16 36.57 -12.64
N LEU A 22 73.87 35.43 -12.65
CA LEU A 22 73.28 34.09 -12.81
C LEU A 22 72.33 33.72 -11.66
N LYS A 23 72.70 34.04 -10.40
CA LYS A 23 71.83 33.82 -9.23
C LYS A 23 70.58 34.69 -9.25
N LYS A 24 70.71 35.97 -9.63
CA LYS A 24 69.55 36.88 -9.79
C LYS A 24 68.58 36.37 -10.85
N GLU A 25 69.08 35.81 -11.96
CA GLU A 25 68.21 35.28 -13.02
C GLU A 25 67.43 34.02 -12.58
N GLU A 26 68.06 33.12 -11.82
CA GLU A 26 67.36 31.98 -11.20
C GLU A 26 66.32 32.39 -10.16
N GLU A 27 66.62 33.39 -9.33
CA GLU A 27 65.68 33.93 -8.35
C GLU A 27 64.49 34.60 -9.05
N LEU A 28 64.72 35.33 -10.14
CA LEU A 28 63.65 35.96 -10.93
C LEU A 28 62.72 34.93 -11.58
N LYS A 29 63.27 33.81 -12.10
CA LYS A 29 62.49 32.69 -12.65
C LYS A 29 61.62 32.02 -11.59
N LYS A 30 62.17 31.77 -10.39
CA LYS A 30 61.41 31.21 -9.26
C LYS A 30 60.29 32.15 -8.80
N VAL A 31 60.54 33.46 -8.76
CA VAL A 31 59.52 34.46 -8.41
C VAL A 31 58.39 34.48 -9.46
N GLN A 32 58.71 34.37 -10.75
CA GLN A 32 57.70 34.26 -11.81
C GLN A 32 56.86 32.99 -11.68
N GLU A 33 57.47 31.82 -11.47
CA GLU A 33 56.73 30.56 -11.26
C GLU A 33 55.79 30.64 -10.05
N VAL A 34 56.27 31.18 -8.92
CA VAL A 34 55.46 31.38 -7.71
C VAL A 34 54.30 32.35 -7.96
N GLN A 35 54.50 33.36 -8.81
CA GLN A 35 53.45 34.31 -9.15
C GLN A 35 52.40 33.68 -10.07
N GLU A 36 52.82 32.88 -11.06
CA GLU A 36 51.91 32.09 -11.90
C GLU A 36 51.09 31.09 -11.08
N GLU A 37 51.73 30.35 -10.17
CA GLU A 37 51.07 29.40 -9.29
C GLU A 37 50.07 30.11 -8.35
N ASN A 38 50.43 31.27 -7.78
CA ASN A 38 49.50 32.08 -6.99
C ASN A 38 48.29 32.55 -7.81
N THR A 39 48.47 32.92 -9.08
CA THR A 39 47.32 33.29 -9.92
C THR A 39 46.41 32.09 -10.20
N LYS A 40 46.99 30.90 -10.39
CA LYS A 40 46.24 29.65 -10.60
C LYS A 40 45.46 29.25 -9.35
N LEU A 41 46.12 29.23 -8.19
CA LEU A 41 45.49 28.94 -6.89
C LEU A 41 44.39 29.94 -6.56
N ASN A 42 44.55 31.22 -6.89
CA ASN A 42 43.49 32.21 -6.69
C ASN A 42 42.27 31.95 -7.59
N ARG A 43 42.45 31.50 -8.85
CA ARG A 43 41.34 31.10 -9.73
C ARG A 43 40.63 29.85 -9.20
N GLU A 44 41.38 28.81 -8.83
CA GLU A 44 40.81 27.59 -8.25
C GLU A 44 40.03 27.89 -6.97
N ARG A 45 40.54 28.80 -6.11
CA ARG A 45 39.84 29.23 -4.91
C ARG A 45 38.53 29.95 -5.23
N THR A 46 38.49 30.82 -6.25
CA THR A 46 37.24 31.47 -6.66
C THR A 46 36.23 30.46 -7.20
N ASP A 47 36.67 29.50 -8.01
CA ASP A 47 35.80 28.45 -8.56
C ASP A 47 35.20 27.60 -7.44
N LEU A 48 36.03 27.16 -6.48
CA LEU A 48 35.58 26.41 -5.31
C LEU A 48 34.59 27.19 -4.43
N ILE A 49 34.76 28.51 -4.30
CA ILE A 49 33.79 29.35 -3.57
C ILE A 49 32.45 29.35 -4.30
N THR A 50 32.44 29.52 -5.62
CA THR A 50 31.20 29.51 -6.41
C THR A 50 30.50 28.15 -6.39
N GLU A 51 31.25 27.05 -6.48
CA GLU A 51 30.70 25.70 -6.40
C GLU A 51 30.11 25.43 -5.02
N LYS A 52 30.79 25.86 -3.96
CA LYS A 52 30.26 25.77 -2.59
C LYS A 52 28.95 26.54 -2.43
N GLU A 53 28.85 27.76 -2.96
CA GLU A 53 27.62 28.54 -2.91
C GLU A 53 26.47 27.85 -3.67
N ASN A 54 26.73 27.30 -4.85
CA ASN A 54 25.74 26.54 -5.61
C ASN A 54 25.28 25.29 -4.86
N LEU A 55 26.21 24.50 -4.33
CA LEU A 55 25.89 23.32 -3.51
C LEU A 55 25.08 23.68 -2.26
N THR A 56 25.32 24.85 -1.68
CA THR A 56 24.56 25.33 -0.51
C THR A 56 23.12 25.66 -0.90
N LYS A 57 22.91 26.34 -2.03
CA LYS A 57 21.57 26.62 -2.58
C LYS A 57 20.83 25.34 -2.96
N ASP A 58 21.50 24.40 -3.63
CA ASP A 58 20.92 23.12 -4.00
C ASP A 58 20.51 22.32 -2.77
N LYS A 59 21.32 22.33 -1.71
CA LYS A 59 20.98 21.69 -0.44
C LYS A 59 19.75 22.32 0.20
N GLU A 60 19.63 23.66 0.19
CA GLU A 60 18.45 24.36 0.71
C GLU A 60 17.20 23.98 -0.08
N ASN A 61 17.27 24.01 -1.42
CA ASN A 61 16.17 23.61 -2.31
C ASN A 61 15.75 22.14 -2.10
N LEU A 62 16.71 21.23 -2.02
CA LEU A 62 16.42 19.81 -1.75
C LEU A 62 15.79 19.61 -0.38
N THR A 63 16.18 20.40 0.62
CA THR A 63 15.58 20.34 1.96
C THR A 63 14.13 20.82 1.93
N THR A 64 13.83 21.89 1.18
CA THR A 64 12.45 22.37 1.01
C THR A 64 11.59 21.40 0.22
N ASP A 65 12.13 20.80 -0.84
CA ASP A 65 11.42 19.81 -1.66
C ASP A 65 11.10 18.55 -0.84
N LEU A 66 12.06 18.08 -0.03
CA LEU A 66 11.88 16.93 0.86
C LEU A 66 10.79 17.20 1.91
N SER A 67 10.83 18.36 2.57
CA SER A 67 9.79 18.74 3.54
C SER A 67 8.40 18.85 2.89
N THR A 68 8.33 19.36 1.65
CA THR A 68 7.08 19.44 0.90
C THR A 68 6.57 18.05 0.52
N ALA A 69 7.45 17.16 0.07
CA ALA A 69 7.12 15.78 -0.28
C ALA A 69 6.64 14.97 0.94
N GLU A 70 7.29 15.12 2.10
CA GLU A 70 6.86 14.52 3.36
C GLU A 70 5.45 14.97 3.75
N SER A 71 5.18 16.28 3.70
CA SER A 71 3.84 16.81 4.00
C SER A 71 2.77 16.27 3.04
N GLN A 72 3.08 16.18 1.75
CA GLN A 72 2.17 15.61 0.75
C GLN A 72 1.92 14.11 0.99
N ALA A 73 2.96 13.35 1.36
CA ALA A 73 2.85 11.92 1.66
C ALA A 73 1.95 11.69 2.89
N GLU A 74 2.12 12.47 3.95
CA GLU A 74 1.26 12.41 5.14
C GLU A 74 -0.21 12.72 4.81
N GLN A 75 -0.46 13.80 4.07
CA GLN A 75 -1.82 14.16 3.63
C GLN A 75 -2.45 13.07 2.76
N THR A 76 -1.66 12.43 1.89
CA THR A 76 -2.15 11.36 1.02
C THR A 76 -2.49 10.11 1.83
N SER A 77 -1.64 9.75 2.81
CA SER A 77 -1.89 8.64 3.72
C SER A 77 -3.17 8.83 4.54
N GLN A 78 -3.39 10.06 5.05
CA GLN A 78 -4.63 10.40 5.77
C GLN A 78 -5.87 10.26 4.87
N LYS A 79 -5.84 10.82 3.65
CA LYS A 79 -6.94 10.70 2.69
C LYS A 79 -7.23 9.26 2.28
N LEU A 80 -6.19 8.44 2.15
CA LEU A 80 -6.33 7.02 1.81
C LEU A 80 -7.06 6.27 2.93
N ASN A 81 -6.68 6.49 4.18
CA ASN A 81 -7.34 5.90 5.34
C ASN A 81 -8.82 6.33 5.44
N GLU A 82 -9.14 7.61 5.21
CA GLU A 82 -10.52 8.08 5.17
C GLU A 82 -11.35 7.41 4.06
N LEU A 83 -10.73 7.23 2.89
CA LEU A 83 -11.38 6.60 1.74
C LEU A 83 -11.65 5.11 2.01
N GLU A 84 -10.69 4.41 2.60
CA GLU A 84 -10.84 3.01 3.00
C GLU A 84 -11.96 2.84 4.03
N GLN A 85 -12.04 3.71 5.04
CA GLN A 85 -13.14 3.72 6.01
C GLN A 85 -14.50 3.99 5.34
N LYS A 86 -14.58 4.93 4.40
CA LYS A 86 -15.81 5.19 3.63
C LYS A 86 -16.19 4.03 2.74
N HIS A 87 -15.22 3.25 2.26
CA HIS A 87 -15.44 2.11 1.37
C HIS A 87 -15.77 0.80 2.11
N ALA A 88 -15.36 0.65 3.37
CA ALA A 88 -15.65 -0.51 4.22
C ALA A 88 -17.11 -1.02 4.18
N PRO A 89 -18.17 -0.18 4.27
CA PRO A 89 -19.56 -0.65 4.15
C PRO A 89 -19.90 -1.21 2.76
N TYR A 90 -19.24 -0.74 1.71
CA TYR A 90 -19.49 -1.18 0.33
C TYR A 90 -18.80 -2.51 0.00
N GLN A 91 -17.67 -2.82 0.65
CA GLN A 91 -16.99 -4.11 0.47
C GLN A 91 -17.90 -5.30 0.77
N LYS A 92 -18.72 -5.19 1.82
CA LYS A 92 -19.71 -6.23 2.17
C LYS A 92 -20.80 -6.39 1.10
N LEU A 93 -21.28 -5.26 0.59
CA LEU A 93 -22.32 -5.23 -0.44
C LEU A 93 -21.81 -5.82 -1.77
N GLU A 94 -20.55 -5.51 -2.13
CA GLU A 94 -19.87 -6.10 -3.27
C GLU A 94 -19.70 -7.61 -3.09
N LYS A 95 -19.24 -8.05 -1.91
CA LYS A 95 -19.11 -9.46 -1.57
C LYS A 95 -20.44 -10.20 -1.71
N LEU A 96 -21.52 -9.64 -1.17
CA LEU A 96 -22.87 -10.19 -1.29
C LEU A 96 -23.25 -10.43 -2.76
N TYR A 97 -23.07 -9.42 -3.61
CA TYR A 97 -23.45 -9.54 -5.01
C TYR A 97 -22.57 -10.50 -5.80
N LYS A 98 -21.27 -10.54 -5.50
CA LYS A 98 -20.35 -11.51 -6.09
C LYS A 98 -20.80 -12.95 -5.78
N VAL A 99 -21.06 -13.25 -4.51
CA VAL A 99 -21.53 -14.59 -4.10
C VAL A 99 -22.88 -14.91 -4.75
N PHE A 100 -23.80 -13.94 -4.84
CA PHE A 100 -25.06 -14.10 -5.55
C PHE A 100 -24.85 -14.49 -7.03
N LEU A 101 -23.97 -13.79 -7.75
CA LEU A 101 -23.69 -14.10 -9.15
C LEU A 101 -23.13 -15.51 -9.34
N GLU A 102 -22.35 -15.99 -8.38
CA GLU A 102 -21.78 -17.33 -8.41
C GLU A 102 -22.82 -18.43 -8.20
N VAL A 103 -23.96 -18.16 -7.55
CA VAL A 103 -25.01 -19.17 -7.29
C VAL A 103 -26.32 -18.88 -7.99
N LYS A 104 -26.40 -17.80 -8.79
CA LYS A 104 -27.63 -17.36 -9.46
C LYS A 104 -28.25 -18.45 -10.35
N ASP A 105 -27.44 -19.33 -10.92
CA ASP A 105 -27.87 -20.46 -11.75
C ASP A 105 -28.66 -21.52 -10.96
N ARG A 106 -28.50 -21.53 -9.63
CA ARG A 106 -29.21 -22.43 -8.71
C ARG A 106 -30.48 -21.81 -8.15
N LEU A 107 -30.67 -20.51 -8.33
CA LEU A 107 -31.83 -19.79 -7.83
C LEU A 107 -32.90 -19.71 -8.91
N ASN A 108 -34.05 -20.34 -8.68
CA ASN A 108 -35.19 -20.28 -9.58
C ASN A 108 -36.23 -19.24 -9.09
N PHE A 109 -35.78 -18.02 -8.81
CA PHE A 109 -36.66 -16.93 -8.39
C PHE A 109 -36.90 -15.96 -9.53
N GLY A 110 -38.12 -15.46 -9.66
CA GLY A 110 -38.48 -14.47 -10.68
C GLY A 110 -37.62 -13.20 -10.63
N PHE A 111 -37.21 -12.76 -9.43
CA PHE A 111 -36.38 -11.56 -9.26
C PHE A 111 -34.94 -11.72 -9.79
N VAL A 112 -34.44 -12.96 -9.93
CA VAL A 112 -33.05 -13.20 -10.37
C VAL A 112 -32.83 -12.65 -11.78
N ALA A 113 -33.84 -12.73 -12.66
CA ALA A 113 -33.77 -12.23 -14.03
C ALA A 113 -33.69 -10.69 -14.10
N THR A 114 -34.18 -10.00 -13.08
CA THR A 114 -34.26 -8.52 -13.02
C THR A 114 -33.24 -7.92 -12.06
N THR A 115 -32.43 -8.74 -11.39
CA THR A 115 -31.46 -8.27 -10.40
C THR A 115 -30.18 -7.83 -11.11
N HIS A 116 -29.88 -6.53 -11.03
CA HIS A 116 -28.69 -5.94 -11.66
C HIS A 116 -27.67 -5.41 -10.63
N SER A 117 -28.05 -5.31 -9.36
CA SER A 117 -27.19 -4.87 -8.27
C SER A 117 -27.46 -5.59 -6.96
N ALA A 118 -26.54 -5.44 -6.01
CA ALA A 118 -26.71 -5.90 -4.63
C ALA A 118 -27.94 -5.27 -3.95
N MET A 119 -28.25 -4.01 -4.27
CA MET A 119 -29.41 -3.30 -3.71
C MET A 119 -30.71 -3.87 -4.24
N ASP A 120 -30.78 -4.20 -5.53
CA ASP A 120 -31.97 -4.81 -6.14
C ASP A 120 -32.23 -6.20 -5.55
N LEU A 121 -31.16 -6.95 -5.30
CA LEU A 121 -31.22 -8.25 -4.62
C LEU A 121 -31.83 -8.08 -3.22
N ILE A 122 -31.27 -7.17 -2.40
CA ILE A 122 -31.75 -6.90 -1.05
C ILE A 122 -33.22 -6.45 -1.09
N ALA A 123 -33.57 -5.50 -1.96
CA ALA A 123 -34.92 -4.99 -2.09
C ALA A 123 -35.93 -6.08 -2.48
N SER A 124 -35.55 -6.96 -3.41
CA SER A 124 -36.38 -8.10 -3.83
C SER A 124 -36.60 -9.06 -2.67
N VAL A 125 -35.54 -9.44 -1.94
CA VAL A 125 -35.65 -10.33 -0.77
C VAL A 125 -36.51 -9.69 0.32
N LEU A 126 -36.34 -8.39 0.59
CA LEU A 126 -37.11 -7.67 1.62
C LEU A 126 -38.60 -7.50 1.26
N SER A 127 -38.96 -7.49 -0.03
CA SER A 127 -40.36 -7.35 -0.47
C SER A 127 -41.27 -8.47 0.03
N ASP A 128 -40.73 -9.70 0.13
CA ASP A 128 -41.34 -10.85 0.77
C ASP A 128 -40.25 -11.67 1.47
N SER A 129 -39.76 -11.11 2.57
CA SER A 129 -38.66 -11.68 3.38
C SER A 129 -38.94 -13.13 3.71
N LYS A 130 -40.18 -13.47 4.06
CA LYS A 130 -40.59 -14.83 4.35
C LYS A 130 -40.40 -15.76 3.17
N TYR A 131 -41.02 -15.45 2.03
CA TYR A 131 -40.93 -16.34 0.87
C TYR A 131 -39.49 -16.53 0.40
N TYR A 132 -38.73 -15.44 0.26
CA TYR A 132 -37.40 -15.50 -0.34
C TYR A 132 -36.34 -16.06 0.60
N VAL A 133 -36.35 -15.68 1.87
CA VAL A 133 -35.40 -16.21 2.85
C VAL A 133 -35.65 -17.70 3.06
N GLU A 134 -36.90 -18.13 3.22
CA GLU A 134 -37.26 -19.54 3.37
C GLU A 134 -36.88 -20.36 2.13
N SER A 135 -37.10 -19.83 0.94
CA SER A 135 -36.74 -20.53 -0.29
C SER A 135 -35.23 -20.60 -0.51
N LEU A 136 -34.49 -19.52 -0.23
CA LEU A 136 -33.02 -19.51 -0.25
C LEU A 136 -32.46 -20.54 0.72
N TYR A 137 -33.03 -20.57 1.92
CA TYR A 137 -32.66 -21.50 2.97
C TYR A 137 -32.86 -22.96 2.55
N ASN A 138 -34.06 -23.30 2.06
CA ASN A 138 -34.36 -24.66 1.58
C ASN A 138 -33.46 -25.06 0.41
N LYS A 139 -33.14 -24.11 -0.48
CA LYS A 139 -32.25 -24.37 -1.60
C LYS A 139 -30.81 -24.59 -1.16
N ALA A 140 -30.31 -23.82 -0.19
CA ALA A 140 -29.00 -24.03 0.41
C ALA A 140 -28.88 -25.42 1.03
N ILE A 141 -29.89 -25.86 1.80
CA ILE A 141 -29.93 -27.22 2.38
C ILE A 141 -29.88 -28.29 1.27
N GLN A 142 -30.67 -28.11 0.21
CA GLN A 142 -30.69 -29.05 -0.91
C GLN A 142 -29.30 -29.16 -1.57
N GLU A 143 -28.66 -28.04 -1.89
CA GLU A 143 -27.37 -28.05 -2.59
C GLU A 143 -26.20 -28.46 -1.67
N LEU A 144 -26.31 -28.25 -0.35
CA LEU A 144 -25.33 -28.75 0.62
C LEU A 144 -25.29 -30.29 0.71
N SER A 145 -26.33 -30.98 0.22
CA SER A 145 -26.31 -32.44 0.11
C SER A 145 -25.45 -32.95 -1.06
N ASP A 146 -25.17 -32.09 -2.06
CA ASP A 146 -24.35 -32.44 -3.21
C ASP A 146 -22.86 -32.22 -2.91
N ARG A 147 -22.18 -33.31 -2.55
CA ARG A 147 -20.74 -33.30 -2.20
C ARG A 147 -19.81 -33.03 -3.38
N ARG A 148 -20.33 -32.89 -4.62
CA ARG A 148 -19.53 -32.64 -5.82
C ARG A 148 -19.43 -31.16 -6.20
N SER A 149 -20.07 -30.28 -5.42
CA SER A 149 -20.25 -28.86 -5.76
C SER A 149 -20.03 -27.96 -4.54
N ASP A 150 -19.31 -26.87 -4.72
CA ASP A 150 -19.14 -25.81 -3.72
C ASP A 150 -20.35 -24.85 -3.66
N LYS A 151 -21.34 -25.04 -4.53
CA LYS A 151 -22.54 -24.17 -4.63
C LYS A 151 -23.36 -24.17 -3.35
N GLY A 152 -23.44 -25.29 -2.64
CA GLY A 152 -24.14 -25.36 -1.35
C GLY A 152 -23.49 -24.45 -0.30
N GLU A 153 -22.16 -24.43 -0.23
CA GLU A 153 -21.40 -23.58 0.70
C GLU A 153 -21.58 -22.10 0.35
N LYS A 154 -21.53 -21.76 -0.94
CA LYS A 154 -21.75 -20.39 -1.44
C LYS A 154 -23.19 -19.92 -1.22
N LEU A 155 -24.18 -20.81 -1.31
CA LEU A 155 -25.57 -20.48 -0.97
C LEU A 155 -25.74 -20.23 0.52
N ALA A 156 -25.02 -20.95 1.39
CA ALA A 156 -24.99 -20.68 2.82
C ALA A 156 -24.32 -19.33 3.11
N GLU A 157 -23.22 -19.01 2.43
CA GLU A 157 -22.59 -17.68 2.54
C GLU A 157 -23.50 -16.55 2.04
N LEU A 158 -24.18 -16.75 0.90
CA LEU A 158 -25.17 -15.80 0.39
C LEU A 158 -26.27 -15.54 1.41
N PHE A 159 -26.80 -16.62 1.99
CA PHE A 159 -27.83 -16.54 3.02
C PHE A 159 -27.35 -15.73 4.23
N ASP A 160 -26.13 -15.97 4.70
CA ASP A 160 -25.54 -15.26 5.84
C ASP A 160 -25.32 -13.77 5.55
N LEU A 161 -24.79 -13.45 4.38
CA LEU A 161 -24.60 -12.06 3.95
C LEU A 161 -25.94 -11.32 3.80
N LEU A 162 -26.97 -11.97 3.26
CA LEU A 162 -28.31 -11.38 3.14
C LEU A 162 -28.94 -11.11 4.50
N PHE A 163 -28.75 -12.02 5.46
CA PHE A 163 -29.31 -11.89 6.80
C PHE A 163 -28.82 -10.64 7.56
N GLU A 164 -27.62 -10.14 7.25
CA GLU A 164 -27.13 -8.87 7.81
C GLU A 164 -28.01 -7.67 7.39
N TYR A 165 -28.64 -7.74 6.21
CA TYR A 165 -29.49 -6.69 5.66
C TYR A 165 -30.99 -6.87 5.92
N VAL A 166 -31.43 -8.08 6.30
CA VAL A 166 -32.82 -8.36 6.71
C VAL A 166 -33.07 -7.79 8.11
N LYS A 167 -33.61 -6.57 8.19
CA LYS A 167 -33.97 -5.90 9.45
C LYS A 167 -35.38 -6.21 9.96
N ASP A 168 -36.06 -7.17 9.34
CA ASP A 168 -37.39 -7.59 9.76
C ASP A 168 -37.31 -8.25 11.14
N SER A 169 -37.95 -7.65 12.15
CA SER A 169 -37.93 -8.14 13.54
C SER A 169 -38.53 -9.53 13.71
N LYS A 170 -39.27 -10.01 12.70
CA LYS A 170 -39.78 -11.37 12.66
C LYS A 170 -38.67 -12.39 12.40
N PHE A 171 -37.57 -11.98 11.77
CA PHE A 171 -36.44 -12.83 11.43
C PHE A 171 -35.28 -12.61 12.41
N GLU A 172 -34.91 -13.65 13.13
CA GLU A 172 -33.72 -13.65 13.99
C GLU A 172 -32.76 -14.75 13.52
N ARG A 173 -31.52 -14.37 13.20
CA ARG A 173 -30.47 -15.34 12.89
C ARG A 173 -30.11 -16.10 14.17
N LEU A 174 -30.11 -17.43 14.09
CA LEU A 174 -29.65 -18.24 15.21
C LEU A 174 -28.15 -18.01 15.42
N LYS A 175 -27.79 -17.63 16.64
CA LYS A 175 -26.39 -17.47 17.06
C LYS A 175 -25.72 -18.83 17.23
N GLU A 176 -24.40 -18.84 17.20
CA GLU A 176 -23.60 -20.01 17.59
C GLU A 176 -24.08 -20.51 18.97
N PRO A 177 -24.46 -21.79 19.12
CA PRO A 177 -24.79 -22.33 20.43
C PRO A 177 -23.54 -22.24 21.32
N SER A 178 -23.63 -21.60 22.48
CA SER A 178 -22.54 -21.57 23.47
C SER A 178 -22.22 -22.98 24.02
N ALA A 179 -23.15 -23.91 23.89
CA ALA A 179 -22.97 -25.35 23.99
C ALA A 179 -23.84 -26.02 22.93
N TYR A 180 -23.24 -26.83 22.05
CA TYR A 180 -23.96 -27.57 21.01
C TYR A 180 -25.00 -28.51 21.65
N ASP A 181 -26.28 -28.38 21.30
CA ASP A 181 -27.33 -29.32 21.69
C ASP A 181 -27.34 -30.51 20.71
N TYR A 182 -26.95 -31.68 21.21
CA TYR A 182 -26.80 -32.91 20.42
C TYR A 182 -28.15 -33.56 20.03
N SER A 183 -29.27 -33.04 20.51
CA SER A 183 -30.61 -33.60 20.25
C SER A 183 -31.15 -33.36 18.84
N CYS A 184 -30.53 -32.46 18.05
CA CYS A 184 -30.98 -32.07 16.71
C CYS A 184 -30.34 -32.85 15.54
N LYS A 185 -29.82 -34.08 15.74
CA LYS A 185 -29.16 -34.85 14.67
C LYS A 185 -30.01 -36.01 14.14
N THR A 186 -30.21 -36.07 12.81
CA THR A 186 -30.41 -37.32 12.07
C THR A 186 -29.08 -37.63 11.35
N LEU A 187 -28.38 -38.68 11.80
CA LEU A 187 -27.05 -39.08 11.31
C LEU A 187 -27.18 -39.98 10.08
N TYR A 188 -26.45 -39.70 9.00
CA TYR A 188 -26.14 -40.70 7.97
C TYR A 188 -24.63 -40.93 7.93
N LEU A 189 -24.23 -42.21 7.95
CA LEU A 189 -22.82 -42.63 7.95
C LEU A 189 -22.11 -42.15 6.67
N GLU A 190 -20.93 -41.55 6.84
CA GLU A 190 -19.69 -41.74 6.05
C GLU A 190 -18.83 -40.45 6.02
N GLN A 191 -17.81 -40.43 6.88
CA GLN A 191 -16.62 -39.56 6.82
C GLN A 191 -15.66 -40.03 5.71
N ASN A 192 -14.91 -39.11 5.08
CA ASN A 192 -13.82 -39.45 4.17
C ASN A 192 -12.45 -39.43 4.87
N SER A 193 -11.49 -40.13 4.24
CA SER A 193 -10.20 -40.61 4.76
C SER A 193 -9.13 -39.55 5.11
N SER A 194 -9.47 -38.28 5.32
CA SER A 194 -8.49 -37.19 5.55
C SER A 194 -8.67 -36.38 6.84
N GLN A 195 -9.59 -36.76 7.75
CA GLN A 195 -9.76 -36.17 9.11
C GLN A 195 -9.83 -34.63 9.19
N LYS A 196 -10.16 -33.93 8.10
CA LYS A 196 -10.45 -32.49 8.12
C LYS A 196 -11.74 -32.22 7.35
N ILE A 197 -12.80 -31.92 8.10
CA ILE A 197 -14.06 -31.40 7.57
C ILE A 197 -14.29 -30.04 8.24
N GLN A 198 -14.08 -28.95 7.49
CA GLN A 198 -14.69 -27.66 7.83
C GLN A 198 -15.92 -27.51 6.94
N ARG A 199 -17.06 -28.05 7.39
CA ARG A 199 -18.35 -27.81 6.73
C ARG A 199 -18.90 -26.46 7.22
N VAL A 200 -19.41 -25.65 6.28
CA VAL A 200 -20.11 -24.40 6.62
C VAL A 200 -21.46 -24.76 7.24
N VAL A 201 -21.64 -24.45 8.52
CA VAL A 201 -22.91 -24.63 9.23
C VAL A 201 -23.84 -23.49 8.84
N LEU A 202 -24.81 -23.74 7.97
CA LEU A 202 -26.02 -22.90 7.93
C LEU A 202 -26.66 -23.04 9.33
N ARG A 203 -26.83 -21.96 10.10
CA ARG A 203 -27.21 -22.08 11.52
C ARG A 203 -28.72 -22.13 11.76
N GLY A 204 -29.51 -21.91 10.72
CA GLY A 204 -30.96 -21.73 10.82
C GLY A 204 -31.40 -20.28 11.05
N TYR A 205 -32.70 -20.07 11.15
CA TYR A 205 -33.31 -18.79 11.48
C TYR A 205 -34.59 -18.98 12.28
N LYS A 206 -35.04 -17.94 12.97
CA LYS A 206 -36.33 -17.87 13.66
C LYS A 206 -37.27 -16.99 12.86
N HIS A 207 -38.53 -17.40 12.67
CA HIS A 207 -39.59 -16.57 12.10
C HIS A 207 -40.86 -16.64 12.94
N ASN A 208 -41.30 -15.51 13.51
CA ASN A 208 -42.46 -15.42 14.42
C ASN A 208 -42.46 -16.51 15.50
N ASP A 209 -41.37 -16.59 16.26
CA ASP A 209 -41.17 -17.58 17.34
C ASP A 209 -41.03 -19.05 16.93
N LYS A 210 -41.17 -19.37 15.64
CA LYS A 210 -40.84 -20.69 15.11
C LYS A 210 -39.36 -20.75 14.73
N VAL A 211 -38.69 -21.80 15.18
CA VAL A 211 -37.27 -22.02 14.92
C VAL A 211 -37.10 -23.00 13.75
N TYR A 212 -36.34 -22.58 12.73
CA TYR A 212 -35.98 -23.38 11.57
C TYR A 212 -34.51 -23.76 11.73
N HIS A 213 -34.26 -24.97 12.18
CA HIS A 213 -32.90 -25.49 12.34
C HIS A 213 -32.36 -25.98 11.02
N THR A 214 -31.07 -25.77 10.80
CA THR A 214 -30.38 -26.46 9.71
C THR A 214 -29.73 -27.69 10.30
N ILE A 215 -30.18 -28.85 9.84
CA ILE A 215 -29.45 -30.10 10.07
C ILE A 215 -28.62 -30.31 8.81
N VAL A 216 -27.48 -29.62 8.73
CA VAL A 216 -26.42 -30.01 7.80
C VAL A 216 -25.42 -30.77 8.65
N ASP A 217 -25.41 -32.09 8.41
CA ASP A 217 -24.44 -33.04 8.94
C ASP A 217 -23.06 -32.39 8.88
N MET A 218 -22.44 -32.17 10.05
CA MET A 218 -21.02 -31.94 10.18
C MET A 218 -20.46 -33.34 10.32
N GLY A 219 -20.02 -33.92 9.19
CA GLY A 219 -19.46 -35.26 9.15
C GLY A 219 -18.55 -35.46 10.36
N SER A 220 -18.63 -36.66 10.94
CA SER A 220 -18.01 -36.99 12.23
C SER A 220 -16.53 -36.60 12.31
#